data_AF-A0A284S3T1-F1
#
_entry.id   AF-A0A284S3T1-F1
#
_cell.length_a   1.000
_cell.length_b   1.000
_cell.length_c   1.000
_cell.angle_alpha   90.00
_cell.angle_beta   90.00
_cell.angle_gamma   90.00
#
_symmetry.space_group_name_H-M   'P 1'
#
loop_
_entity.id
_entity.type
_entity.pdbx_description
1 polymer ?
#
loop_
_entity_poly.entity_id
_entity_poly.type
_entity_poly.pdbx_seq_one_letter_code
_entity_poly.pdbx_strand_id
1 'polypeptide(L)'
;MSTLPPELVEPIVYDIWHSEMPSSMRQSFMMTCPRISRTWKNIYAPIASWDVYITNLAYLYYLCDVARYRKSIIYDDLVPRLTHTITCFADLRSGDTEAKRVYDILINLPNDTGFRALFPLIEFISFELMWIGGGSTDVPEVHGLPIHVRCCRYLSKSAQKDKDARMEVYISITDPDPLSTMYRRSWSSAFFPLRDAGVPAKLVSSDLPYDRRALGGTLRFHQTAYVLQVKGDFEAINRRLWMAAKRVDG
;
A
#
# COMPACT_ATOMS: atom_id res chain seq x y z
N MET A 1 9.30 27.52 23.72
CA MET A 1 8.63 27.27 22.42
C MET A 1 7.18 26.98 22.72
N SER A 2 6.25 27.66 22.05
CA SER A 2 4.82 27.36 22.12
C SER A 2 4.58 26.00 21.46
N THR A 3 4.05 25.03 22.22
CA THR A 3 3.65 23.73 21.68
C THR A 3 2.17 23.78 21.36
N LEU A 4 1.80 23.39 20.13
CA LEU A 4 0.40 23.20 19.77
C LEU A 4 -0.27 22.23 20.77
N PRO A 5 -1.53 22.49 21.15
CA PRO A 5 -2.28 21.59 22.02
C PRO A 5 -2.52 20.25 21.28
N PRO A 6 -2.60 19.11 22.01
CA PRO A 6 -2.76 17.78 21.41
C PRO A 6 -3.90 17.68 20.39
N GLU A 7 -5.02 18.35 20.66
CA GLU A 7 -6.24 18.34 19.85
C GLU A 7 -6.05 18.98 18.47
N LEU A 8 -5.02 19.82 18.31
CA LEU A 8 -4.62 20.37 17.01
C LEU A 8 -3.51 19.54 16.34
N VAL A 9 -2.67 18.87 17.12
CA VAL A 9 -1.58 18.05 16.59
C VAL A 9 -2.12 16.75 15.97
N GLU A 10 -3.12 16.14 16.58
CA GLU A 10 -3.74 14.91 16.08
C GLU A 10 -4.26 15.01 14.64
N PRO A 11 -5.14 15.97 14.28
CA PRO A 11 -5.62 16.08 12.90
C PRO A 11 -4.48 16.40 11.92
N ILE A 12 -3.49 17.21 12.32
CA ILE A 12 -2.33 17.51 11.46
C ILE A 12 -1.54 16.23 11.15
N VAL A 13 -1.23 15.44 12.17
CA VAL A 13 -0.48 14.20 12.00
C VAL A 13 -1.29 13.20 11.18
N TYR A 14 -2.59 13.08 11.45
CA TYR A 14 -3.49 12.21 10.72
C TYR A 14 -3.57 12.59 9.24
N ASP A 15 -3.82 13.86 8.92
CA ASP A 15 -3.97 14.34 7.54
C ASP A 15 -2.67 14.18 6.76
N ILE A 16 -1.53 14.53 7.37
CA ILE A 16 -0.22 14.32 6.75
C ILE A 16 0.01 12.83 6.51
N TRP A 17 -0.18 11.98 7.53
CA TRP A 17 0.10 10.54 7.42
C TRP A 17 -0.69 9.85 6.29
N HIS A 18 -1.95 10.26 6.09
CA HIS A 18 -2.85 9.70 5.09
C HIS A 18 -2.81 10.43 3.74
N SER A 19 -2.01 11.48 3.59
CA SER A 19 -1.87 12.16 2.31
C SER A 19 -1.10 11.32 1.28
N GLU A 20 -1.40 11.58 0.01
CA GLU A 20 -0.72 11.00 -1.16
C GLU A 20 0.67 11.66 -1.35
N MET A 21 1.58 11.39 -0.41
CA MET A 21 2.94 11.91 -0.48
C MET A 21 3.95 10.86 -0.99
N PRO A 22 4.99 11.30 -1.71
CA PRO A 22 6.12 10.46 -2.07
C PRO A 22 6.77 9.80 -0.86
N SER A 23 7.39 8.64 -1.09
CA SER A 23 8.05 7.85 -0.07
C SER A 23 9.14 8.62 0.68
N SER A 24 9.88 9.49 0.00
CA SER A 24 10.92 10.34 0.57
C SER A 24 10.36 11.35 1.57
N MET A 25 9.23 12.00 1.23
CA MET A 25 8.53 12.92 2.11
C MET A 25 7.97 12.18 3.33
N ARG A 26 7.41 10.99 3.12
CA ARG A 26 6.91 10.15 4.22
C ARG A 26 8.02 9.74 5.16
N GLN A 27 9.17 9.30 4.65
CA GLN A 27 10.35 8.98 5.47
C GLN A 27 10.83 10.20 6.27
N SER A 28 10.87 11.38 5.65
CA SER A 28 11.19 12.62 6.34
C SER A 28 10.23 12.88 7.51
N PHE A 29 8.92 12.72 7.28
CA PHE A 29 7.91 12.86 8.33
C PHE A 29 8.08 11.83 9.45
N MET A 30 8.32 10.55 9.10
CA MET A 30 8.57 9.47 10.06
C MET A 30 9.77 9.75 10.98
N MET A 31 10.81 10.41 10.45
CA MET A 31 12.02 10.75 11.22
C MET A 31 11.86 12.03 12.05
N THR A 32 11.10 13.01 11.56
CA THR A 32 11.02 14.35 12.14
C THR A 32 9.89 14.49 13.14
N CYS A 33 8.69 14.00 12.83
CA CYS A 33 7.50 14.16 13.67
C CYS A 33 7.71 13.67 15.11
N PRO A 34 8.25 12.46 15.37
CA PRO A 34 8.53 12.00 16.73
C PRO A 34 9.58 12.81 17.51
N ARG A 35 10.36 13.66 16.82
CA ARG A 35 11.44 14.47 17.41
C ARG A 35 11.02 15.89 17.75
N ILE A 36 9.83 16.35 17.32
CA ILE A 36 9.34 17.71 17.58
C ILE A 36 9.11 17.93 19.07
N SER A 37 8.31 17.07 19.70
CA SER A 37 8.11 17.04 21.14
C SER A 37 7.51 15.70 21.58
N ARG A 38 7.43 15.48 22.89
CA ARG A 38 6.76 14.29 23.46
C ARG A 38 5.29 14.20 23.01
N THR A 39 4.59 15.32 22.87
CA THR A 39 3.19 15.36 22.41
C THR A 39 3.07 14.83 20.99
N TRP A 40 3.89 15.32 20.06
CA TRP A 40 3.89 14.88 18.66
C TRP A 40 4.25 13.41 18.53
N LYS A 41 5.25 12.95 19.27
CA LYS A 41 5.61 11.52 19.33
C LYS A 41 4.44 10.65 19.81
N ASN A 42 3.79 11.04 20.91
CA ASN A 42 2.71 10.26 21.52
C ASN A 42 1.46 10.19 20.61
N ILE A 43 1.25 11.18 19.75
CA ILE A 43 0.17 11.21 18.76
C ILE A 43 0.54 10.43 17.49
N TYR A 44 1.77 10.63 17.00
CA TYR A 44 2.27 9.95 15.81
C TYR A 44 2.36 8.43 15.99
N ALA A 45 2.90 7.96 17.11
CA ALA A 45 3.15 6.55 17.33
C ALA A 45 1.90 5.66 17.15
N PRO A 46 0.73 5.95 17.75
CA PRO A 46 -0.48 5.15 17.52
C PRO A 46 -0.98 5.25 16.08
N ILE A 47 -1.02 6.45 15.47
CA ILE A 47 -1.48 6.64 14.08
C ILE A 47 -0.63 5.81 13.12
N ALA A 48 0.70 5.97 13.19
CA ALA A 48 1.64 5.26 12.32
C ALA A 48 1.79 3.76 12.64
N SER A 49 1.34 3.32 13.82
CA SER A 49 1.26 1.89 14.15
C SER A 49 -0.05 1.26 13.70
N TRP A 50 -1.12 2.03 13.58
CA TRP A 50 -2.43 1.57 13.10
C TRP A 50 -2.41 1.37 11.59
N ASP A 51 -1.95 2.40 10.86
CA ASP A 51 -1.80 2.38 9.41
C ASP A 51 -0.32 2.44 9.02
N VAL A 52 0.29 1.28 8.77
CA VAL A 52 1.73 1.18 8.52
C VAL A 52 2.03 1.40 7.04
N TYR A 53 2.89 2.37 6.72
CA TYR A 53 3.39 2.56 5.36
C TYR A 53 4.78 1.97 5.17
N ILE A 54 4.92 0.95 4.31
CA ILE A 54 6.22 0.36 3.98
C ILE A 54 6.84 1.13 2.81
N THR A 55 7.78 2.01 3.13
CA THR A 55 8.45 2.88 2.15
C THR A 55 9.75 2.31 1.58
N ASN A 56 10.38 1.37 2.27
CA ASN A 56 11.57 0.64 1.84
C ASN A 56 11.70 -0.68 2.64
N LEU A 57 12.54 -1.62 2.16
CA LEU A 57 12.74 -2.91 2.85
C LEU A 57 13.41 -2.78 4.22
N ALA A 58 14.29 -1.79 4.40
CA ALA A 58 14.96 -1.58 5.68
C ALA A 58 13.94 -1.24 6.78
N TYR A 59 12.90 -0.47 6.43
CA TYR A 59 11.80 -0.18 7.35
C TYR A 59 10.99 -1.43 7.69
N LEU A 60 10.67 -2.29 6.71
CA LEU A 60 10.01 -3.58 6.99
C LEU A 60 10.83 -4.46 7.96
N TYR A 61 12.14 -4.53 7.76
CA TYR A 61 13.03 -5.26 8.65
C TYR A 61 13.15 -4.61 10.03
N TYR A 62 13.14 -3.28 10.09
CA TYR A 62 13.04 -2.56 11.35
C TYR A 62 11.75 -2.93 12.11
N LEU A 63 10.59 -3.03 11.43
CA LEU A 63 9.36 -3.47 12.08
C LEU A 63 9.44 -4.91 12.62
N CYS A 64 10.15 -5.80 11.91
CA CYS A 64 10.45 -7.15 12.41
C CYS A 64 11.24 -7.09 13.72
N ASP A 65 12.26 -6.23 13.80
CA ASP A 65 13.06 -6.06 15.02
C ASP A 65 12.24 -5.44 16.16
N VAL A 66 11.41 -4.45 15.87
CA VAL A 66 10.50 -3.84 16.87
C VAL A 66 9.59 -4.91 17.46
N ALA A 67 8.97 -5.74 16.63
CA ALA A 67 8.08 -6.77 17.13
C ALA A 67 8.81 -7.90 17.87
N ARG A 68 10.01 -8.28 17.39
CA ARG A 68 10.80 -9.35 18.00
C ARG A 68 11.36 -8.94 19.36
N TYR A 69 11.85 -7.72 19.50
CA TYR A 69 12.60 -7.27 20.67
C TYR A 69 11.85 -6.28 21.56
N ARG A 70 10.68 -5.77 21.13
CA ARG A 70 9.94 -4.69 21.80
C ARG A 70 10.80 -3.47 22.10
N LYS A 71 11.68 -3.15 21.15
CA LYS A 71 12.64 -2.06 21.28
C LYS A 71 12.41 -1.10 20.13
N SER A 72 11.46 -0.19 20.31
CA SER A 72 11.34 0.99 19.46
C SER A 72 11.26 2.24 20.31
N ILE A 73 12.17 3.18 20.04
CA ILE A 73 12.10 4.52 20.62
C ILE A 73 10.80 5.21 20.17
N ILE A 74 10.28 4.92 18.98
CA ILE A 74 9.12 5.60 18.40
C ILE A 74 7.84 4.84 18.71
N TYR A 75 7.82 3.54 18.44
CA TYR A 75 6.63 2.70 18.41
C TYR A 75 6.43 1.83 19.65
N ASP A 76 7.39 1.79 20.57
CA ASP A 76 7.39 0.88 21.72
C ASP A 76 7.01 -0.57 21.34
N ASP A 77 5.86 -1.08 21.80
CA ASP A 77 5.30 -2.39 21.48
C ASP A 77 4.05 -2.33 20.57
N LEU A 78 3.75 -1.18 19.97
CA LEU A 78 2.50 -0.92 19.25
C LEU A 78 2.41 -1.65 17.91
N VAL A 79 3.50 -1.81 17.17
CA VAL A 79 3.46 -2.21 15.74
C VAL A 79 3.09 -3.69 15.46
N PRO A 80 3.16 -4.67 16.39
CA PRO A 80 2.42 -5.93 16.20
C PRO A 80 1.00 -5.90 16.80
N ARG A 81 0.69 -4.95 17.70
CA ARG A 81 -0.54 -4.93 18.49
C ARG A 81 -1.66 -4.09 17.90
N LEU A 82 -1.32 -3.02 17.19
CA LEU A 82 -2.27 -2.02 16.68
C LEU A 82 -2.42 -2.03 15.16
N THR A 83 -1.54 -2.70 14.42
CA THR A 83 -1.55 -2.60 12.94
C THR A 83 -2.77 -3.27 12.33
N HIS A 84 -3.62 -2.45 11.74
CA HIS A 84 -4.83 -2.86 11.02
C HIS A 84 -4.66 -2.77 9.51
N THR A 85 -3.84 -1.83 9.04
CA THR A 85 -3.54 -1.70 7.61
C THR A 85 -2.04 -1.64 7.37
N ILE A 86 -1.62 -2.23 6.25
CA ILE A 86 -0.29 -2.02 5.69
C ILE A 86 -0.48 -1.49 4.28
N THR A 87 0.18 -0.38 3.97
CA THR A 87 0.17 0.24 2.65
C THR A 87 1.59 0.31 2.08
N CYS A 88 1.76 -0.12 0.84
CA CYS A 88 2.94 0.16 0.04
C CYS A 88 2.53 1.10 -1.08
N PHE A 89 2.88 2.38 -0.94
CA PHE A 89 2.54 3.43 -1.88
C PHE A 89 3.80 3.89 -2.61
N ALA A 90 3.80 3.82 -3.93
CA ALA A 90 4.88 4.34 -4.78
C ALA A 90 4.34 5.40 -5.74
N ASP A 91 4.86 6.62 -5.61
CA ASP A 91 4.57 7.72 -6.52
C ASP A 91 5.63 7.77 -7.63
N LEU A 92 5.28 7.24 -8.80
CA LEU A 92 6.18 7.20 -9.94
C LEU A 92 6.33 8.59 -10.59
N ARG A 93 5.44 9.54 -10.30
CA ARG A 93 5.56 10.94 -10.77
C ARG A 93 6.77 11.63 -10.14
N SER A 94 7.09 11.25 -8.90
CA SER A 94 8.24 11.76 -8.14
C SER A 94 9.49 10.88 -8.28
N GLY A 95 9.45 9.81 -9.07
CA GLY A 95 10.58 8.89 -9.21
C GLY A 95 10.84 8.02 -7.98
N ASP A 96 9.81 7.59 -7.24
CA ASP A 96 9.92 6.74 -6.04
C ASP A 96 10.41 5.30 -6.37
N THR A 97 11.69 5.15 -6.69
CA THR A 97 12.30 3.86 -7.06
C THR A 97 12.32 2.86 -5.90
N GLU A 98 12.64 3.28 -4.68
CA GLU A 98 12.71 2.39 -3.52
C GLU A 98 11.33 1.88 -3.09
N ALA A 99 10.32 2.75 -3.05
CA ALA A 99 8.96 2.32 -2.76
C ALA A 99 8.40 1.44 -3.88
N LYS A 100 8.72 1.74 -5.15
CA LYS A 100 8.37 0.86 -6.28
C LYS A 100 9.02 -0.51 -6.16
N ARG A 101 10.29 -0.58 -5.75
CA ARG A 101 10.97 -1.86 -5.51
C ARG A 101 10.28 -2.67 -4.42
N VAL A 102 9.90 -2.04 -3.30
CA VAL A 102 9.12 -2.72 -2.25
C VAL A 102 7.78 -3.19 -2.79
N TYR A 103 7.06 -2.33 -3.51
CA TYR A 103 5.79 -2.67 -4.15
C TYR A 103 5.95 -3.94 -4.98
N ASP A 104 6.93 -3.98 -5.88
CA ASP A 104 7.16 -5.09 -6.79
C ASP A 104 7.46 -6.40 -6.05
N ILE A 105 8.24 -6.32 -4.97
CA ILE A 105 8.56 -7.49 -4.16
C ILE A 105 7.31 -8.00 -3.42
N LEU A 106 6.58 -7.10 -2.75
CA LEU A 106 5.47 -7.48 -1.88
C LEU A 106 4.22 -7.91 -2.66
N ILE A 107 3.89 -7.22 -3.76
CA ILE A 107 2.75 -7.59 -4.62
C ILE A 107 3.00 -8.89 -5.39
N ASN A 108 4.24 -9.36 -5.47
CA ASN A 108 4.57 -10.66 -6.06
C ASN A 108 4.87 -11.73 -5.01
N LEU A 109 4.80 -11.43 -3.70
CA LEU A 109 5.03 -12.44 -2.67
C LEU A 109 4.13 -13.67 -2.91
N PRO A 110 4.70 -14.89 -2.84
CA PRO A 110 3.98 -16.11 -3.18
C PRO A 110 2.89 -16.48 -2.18
N ASN A 111 3.00 -16.00 -0.94
CA ASN A 111 2.02 -16.13 0.12
C ASN A 111 2.27 -15.08 1.20
N ASP A 112 1.32 -14.92 2.12
CA ASP A 112 1.37 -13.90 3.18
C ASP A 112 1.49 -14.51 4.58
N THR A 113 2.12 -15.67 4.70
CA THR A 113 2.22 -16.41 5.97
C THR A 113 3.00 -15.63 7.02
N GLY A 114 4.06 -14.92 6.62
CA GLY A 114 4.84 -14.08 7.52
C GLY A 114 4.02 -12.89 8.03
N PHE A 115 3.31 -12.20 7.14
CA PHE A 115 2.45 -11.07 7.51
C PHE A 115 1.34 -11.49 8.48
N ARG A 116 0.64 -12.59 8.20
CA ARG A 116 -0.40 -13.13 9.09
C ARG A 116 0.14 -13.53 10.46
N ALA A 117 1.37 -14.03 10.53
CA ALA A 117 1.99 -14.40 11.79
C ALA A 117 2.37 -13.17 12.62
N LEU A 118 2.96 -12.15 11.97
CA LEU A 118 3.48 -10.98 12.67
C LEU A 118 2.38 -9.97 13.03
N PHE A 119 1.43 -9.77 12.14
CA PHE A 119 0.39 -8.76 12.27
C PHE A 119 -1.01 -9.41 12.18
N PRO A 120 -1.49 -9.99 13.28
CA PRO A 120 -2.69 -10.81 13.28
C PRO A 120 -4.00 -10.02 13.02
N LEU A 121 -3.97 -8.69 13.17
CA LEU A 121 -5.15 -7.83 13.01
C LEU A 121 -5.34 -7.29 11.59
N ILE A 122 -4.37 -7.50 10.69
CA ILE A 122 -4.45 -6.93 9.34
C ILE A 122 -5.45 -7.71 8.49
N GLU A 123 -6.41 -7.01 7.92
CA GLU A 123 -7.37 -7.60 6.98
C GLU A 123 -6.80 -7.72 5.57
N PHE A 124 -6.09 -6.69 5.10
CA PHE A 124 -5.48 -6.65 3.78
C PHE A 124 -4.20 -5.80 3.75
N ILE A 125 -3.36 -6.04 2.73
CA ILE A 125 -2.23 -5.19 2.37
C ILE A 125 -2.64 -4.36 1.14
N SER A 126 -2.52 -3.03 1.22
CA SER A 126 -2.79 -2.09 0.12
C SER A 126 -1.51 -1.87 -0.69
N PHE A 127 -1.56 -2.14 -1.99
CA PHE A 127 -0.47 -1.87 -2.93
C PHE A 127 -0.91 -0.76 -3.88
N GLU A 128 -0.24 0.37 -3.83
CA GLU A 128 -0.66 1.58 -4.52
C GLU A 128 0.43 2.14 -5.43
N LEU A 129 0.05 2.43 -6.67
CA LEU A 129 0.87 3.08 -7.67
C LEU A 129 0.17 4.34 -8.16
N MET A 130 0.92 5.43 -8.28
CA MET A 130 0.44 6.65 -8.91
C MET A 130 1.41 7.14 -9.97
N TRP A 131 0.92 7.50 -11.14
CA TRP A 131 1.72 8.02 -12.24
C TRP A 131 0.88 8.91 -13.18
N ILE A 132 1.54 9.57 -14.12
CA ILE A 132 0.87 10.27 -15.23
C ILE A 132 0.89 9.33 -16.43
N GLY A 133 -0.25 9.10 -17.08
CA GLY A 133 -0.32 8.36 -18.33
C GLY A 133 0.69 8.94 -19.32
N GLY A 134 1.60 8.10 -19.79
CA GLY A 134 2.73 8.48 -20.63
C GLY A 134 3.67 7.29 -20.86
N GLY A 135 4.06 7.01 -22.10
CA GLY A 135 5.19 6.11 -22.42
C GLY A 135 4.80 4.79 -23.09
N SER A 136 5.66 3.75 -22.99
CA SER A 136 5.45 2.44 -23.64
C SER A 136 4.31 1.61 -23.04
N THR A 137 3.73 2.08 -21.93
CA THR A 137 2.75 1.38 -21.09
C THR A 137 1.36 1.98 -21.22
N ASP A 138 1.07 2.70 -22.31
CA ASP A 138 -0.11 3.56 -22.38
C ASP A 138 -1.25 3.03 -23.24
N VAL A 139 -2.46 3.28 -22.72
CA VAL A 139 -3.66 3.48 -23.52
C VAL A 139 -3.61 4.91 -24.04
N PRO A 140 -3.62 5.17 -25.37
CA PRO A 140 -3.43 6.51 -25.92
C PRO A 140 -4.35 7.57 -25.29
N GLU A 141 -5.55 7.17 -24.89
CA GLU A 141 -6.53 8.06 -24.29
C GLU A 141 -6.10 8.59 -22.91
N VAL A 142 -5.43 7.78 -22.08
CA VAL A 142 -5.07 8.19 -20.70
C VAL A 142 -3.79 9.02 -20.65
N HIS A 143 -3.20 9.30 -21.81
CA HIS A 143 -1.99 10.09 -21.93
C HIS A 143 -2.18 11.48 -21.29
N GLY A 144 -1.21 11.87 -20.46
CA GLY A 144 -1.23 13.11 -19.69
C GLY A 144 -2.12 13.11 -18.45
N LEU A 145 -2.91 12.05 -18.19
CA LEU A 145 -3.84 12.01 -17.06
C LEU A 145 -3.22 11.31 -15.84
N PRO A 146 -3.51 11.76 -14.60
CA PRO A 146 -3.16 11.03 -13.40
C PRO A 146 -3.90 9.70 -13.32
N ILE A 147 -3.13 8.61 -13.14
CA ILE A 147 -3.62 7.27 -12.94
C ILE A 147 -3.20 6.81 -11.55
N HIS A 148 -4.17 6.32 -10.77
CA HIS A 148 -3.95 5.69 -9.48
C HIS A 148 -4.47 4.26 -9.53
N VAL A 149 -3.61 3.31 -9.20
CA VAL A 149 -3.98 1.90 -9.06
C VAL A 149 -3.75 1.46 -7.64
N ARG A 150 -4.79 0.88 -7.04
CA ARG A 150 -4.76 0.29 -5.72
C ARG A 150 -5.16 -1.18 -5.80
N CYS A 151 -4.26 -2.06 -5.39
CA CYS A 151 -4.52 -3.49 -5.25
C CYS A 151 -4.56 -3.86 -3.77
N CYS A 152 -5.70 -4.27 -3.25
CA CYS A 152 -5.85 -4.77 -1.88
C CYS A 152 -5.74 -6.29 -1.89
N ARG A 153 -4.71 -6.86 -1.25
CA ARG A 153 -4.60 -8.31 -1.03
C ARG A 153 -5.11 -8.67 0.35
N TYR A 154 -6.18 -9.43 0.42
CA TYR A 154 -6.77 -9.86 1.69
C TYR A 154 -6.00 -11.03 2.31
N LEU A 155 -5.77 -10.94 3.62
CA LEU A 155 -5.02 -11.92 4.40
C LEU A 155 -5.93 -12.91 5.15
N SER A 156 -7.20 -12.54 5.37
CA SER A 156 -8.14 -13.36 6.11
C SER A 156 -8.49 -14.66 5.37
N LYS A 157 -8.67 -15.75 6.13
CA LYS A 157 -9.11 -17.03 5.55
C LYS A 157 -10.51 -16.96 4.94
N SER A 158 -11.38 -16.10 5.49
CA SER A 158 -12.72 -15.87 4.97
C SER A 158 -12.73 -15.19 3.59
N ALA A 159 -11.66 -14.47 3.25
CA ALA A 159 -11.48 -13.88 1.94
C ALA A 159 -10.80 -14.84 0.94
N GLN A 160 -10.63 -16.12 1.27
CA GLN A 160 -10.08 -17.10 0.34
C GLN A 160 -11.19 -17.84 -0.42
N LYS A 161 -10.93 -18.10 -1.69
CA LYS A 161 -11.71 -19.06 -2.48
C LYS A 161 -10.78 -20.23 -2.78
N ASP A 162 -11.10 -21.40 -2.22
CA ASP A 162 -10.25 -22.59 -2.20
C ASP A 162 -8.87 -22.34 -1.56
N LYS A 163 -7.83 -22.11 -2.37
CA LYS A 163 -6.45 -21.77 -1.93
C LYS A 163 -5.99 -20.41 -2.43
N ASP A 164 -6.88 -19.66 -3.07
CA ASP A 164 -6.55 -18.40 -3.72
C ASP A 164 -6.92 -17.23 -2.80
N ALA A 165 -6.00 -16.28 -2.67
CA ALA A 165 -6.23 -15.05 -1.93
C ALA A 165 -7.06 -14.09 -2.78
N ARG A 166 -8.13 -13.53 -2.20
CA ARG A 166 -8.87 -12.44 -2.83
C ARG A 166 -7.97 -11.22 -2.96
N MET A 167 -8.00 -10.65 -4.15
CA MET A 167 -7.45 -9.35 -4.46
C MET A 167 -8.55 -8.44 -5.00
N GLU A 168 -8.64 -7.23 -4.49
CA GLU A 168 -9.47 -6.17 -5.08
C GLU A 168 -8.56 -5.17 -5.80
N VAL A 169 -8.98 -4.77 -6.99
CA VAL A 169 -8.24 -3.84 -7.85
C VAL A 169 -9.12 -2.63 -8.07
N TYR A 170 -8.59 -1.47 -7.76
CA TYR A 170 -9.19 -0.18 -8.01
C TYR A 170 -8.28 0.60 -8.94
N ILE A 171 -8.85 1.15 -10.00
CA ILE A 171 -8.15 2.02 -10.94
C ILE A 171 -8.92 3.32 -11.00
N SER A 172 -8.26 4.44 -10.76
CA SER A 172 -8.84 5.77 -10.85
C SER A 172 -8.06 6.59 -11.86
N ILE A 173 -8.79 7.24 -12.76
CA ILE A 173 -8.25 8.20 -13.74
C ILE A 173 -8.90 9.54 -13.41
N THR A 174 -8.08 10.51 -13.05
CA THR A 174 -8.54 11.83 -12.60
C THR A 174 -8.49 12.85 -13.74
N ASP A 175 -9.47 13.75 -13.73
CA ASP A 175 -9.63 14.83 -14.72
C ASP A 175 -9.71 14.38 -16.19
N PRO A 176 -10.43 13.29 -16.54
CA PRO A 176 -10.66 12.99 -17.93
C PRO A 176 -11.65 14.01 -18.51
N ASP A 177 -11.35 14.53 -19.70
CA ASP A 177 -12.24 15.42 -20.46
C ASP A 177 -13.68 14.88 -20.43
N PRO A 178 -14.68 15.64 -19.95
CA PRO A 178 -16.08 15.20 -19.88
C PRO A 178 -16.66 14.68 -21.21
N LEU A 179 -16.10 15.13 -22.34
CA LEU A 179 -16.50 14.68 -23.69
C LEU A 179 -15.66 13.50 -24.20
N SER A 180 -14.71 13.02 -23.41
CA SER A 180 -13.80 11.94 -23.77
C SER A 180 -14.53 10.65 -24.12
N THR A 181 -14.02 9.96 -25.14
CA THR A 181 -14.46 8.62 -25.53
C THR A 181 -14.24 7.58 -24.43
N MET A 182 -13.41 7.89 -23.41
CA MET A 182 -13.21 7.09 -22.20
C MET A 182 -14.50 6.66 -21.52
N TYR A 183 -15.52 7.53 -21.50
CA TYR A 183 -16.80 7.24 -20.85
C TYR A 183 -17.66 6.27 -21.66
N ARG A 184 -17.37 6.05 -22.95
CA ARG A 184 -18.18 5.20 -23.85
C ARG A 184 -17.46 3.93 -24.29
N ARG A 185 -16.14 3.85 -24.10
CA ARG A 185 -15.31 2.71 -24.52
C ARG A 185 -15.43 1.52 -23.57
N SER A 186 -15.19 0.32 -24.13
CA SER A 186 -14.89 -0.89 -23.35
C SER A 186 -13.43 -0.87 -22.85
N TRP A 187 -13.23 -1.23 -21.60
CA TRP A 187 -11.93 -1.14 -20.91
C TRP A 187 -11.27 -2.50 -20.67
N SER A 188 -11.87 -3.60 -21.13
CA SER A 188 -11.43 -4.95 -20.79
C SER A 188 -9.99 -5.26 -21.22
N SER A 189 -9.54 -4.75 -22.37
CA SER A 189 -8.15 -4.86 -22.83
C SER A 189 -7.30 -3.60 -22.58
N ALA A 190 -7.91 -2.51 -22.12
CA ALA A 190 -7.23 -1.24 -21.95
C ALA A 190 -6.19 -1.31 -20.82
N PHE A 191 -6.40 -2.15 -19.81
CA PHE A 191 -5.49 -2.23 -18.67
C PHE A 191 -4.32 -3.21 -18.82
N PHE A 192 -4.18 -3.90 -19.96
CA PHE A 192 -3.02 -4.77 -20.19
C PHE A 192 -1.66 -4.08 -20.01
N PRO A 193 -1.46 -2.84 -20.49
CA PRO A 193 -0.19 -2.13 -20.31
C PRO A 193 0.15 -1.82 -18.84
N LEU A 194 -0.82 -1.91 -17.91
CA LEU A 194 -0.54 -1.76 -16.47
C LEU A 194 0.39 -2.85 -15.93
N ARG A 195 0.55 -3.96 -16.66
CA ARG A 195 1.54 -5.00 -16.34
C ARG A 195 2.95 -4.44 -16.30
N ASP A 196 3.26 -3.52 -17.21
CA ASP A 196 4.57 -2.91 -17.32
C ASP A 196 4.82 -1.93 -16.15
N ALA A 197 3.75 -1.37 -15.58
CA ALA A 197 3.82 -0.60 -14.34
C ALA A 197 3.99 -1.47 -13.09
N GLY A 198 3.92 -2.81 -13.20
CA GLY A 198 4.08 -3.76 -12.11
C GLY A 198 2.77 -4.33 -11.55
N VAL A 199 1.61 -4.01 -12.16
CA VAL A 199 0.33 -4.61 -11.76
C VAL A 199 0.30 -6.08 -12.22
N PRO A 200 0.05 -7.05 -11.32
CA PRO A 200 0.08 -8.46 -11.68
C PRO A 200 -0.82 -8.80 -12.87
N ALA A 201 -0.31 -9.55 -13.85
CA ALA A 201 -1.00 -9.87 -15.09
C ALA A 201 -2.39 -10.49 -14.93
N LYS A 202 -2.59 -11.26 -13.86
CA LYS A 202 -3.87 -11.90 -13.48
C LYS A 202 -4.95 -10.89 -13.07
N LEU A 203 -4.55 -9.67 -12.70
CA LEU A 203 -5.44 -8.59 -12.25
C LEU A 203 -5.89 -7.67 -13.40
N VAL A 204 -5.31 -7.82 -14.58
CA VAL A 204 -5.50 -6.93 -15.74
C VAL A 204 -5.61 -7.71 -17.06
N SER A 205 -6.35 -8.83 -17.05
CA SER A 205 -6.60 -9.64 -18.25
C SER A 205 -7.85 -9.22 -19.03
N SER A 206 -7.84 -9.41 -20.36
CA SER A 206 -8.92 -9.09 -21.31
C SER A 206 -10.29 -9.63 -20.95
N ASP A 207 -10.33 -10.72 -20.19
CA ASP A 207 -11.54 -11.51 -20.03
C ASP A 207 -12.35 -11.10 -18.80
N LEU A 208 -11.84 -10.17 -17.98
CA LEU A 208 -12.47 -9.81 -16.72
C LEU A 208 -13.24 -8.48 -16.84
N PRO A 209 -14.53 -8.44 -16.47
CA PRO A 209 -15.30 -7.20 -16.46
C PRO A 209 -14.85 -6.29 -15.30
N TYR A 210 -14.89 -4.99 -15.52
CA TYR A 210 -14.67 -3.98 -14.48
C TYR A 210 -15.99 -3.26 -14.18
N ASP A 211 -16.31 -3.12 -12.89
CA ASP A 211 -17.35 -2.20 -12.45
C ASP A 211 -16.88 -0.77 -12.66
N ARG A 212 -17.60 -0.01 -13.49
CA ARG A 212 -17.23 1.36 -13.86
C ARG A 212 -18.15 2.37 -13.22
N ARG A 213 -17.58 3.40 -12.61
CA ARG A 213 -18.31 4.56 -12.08
C ARG A 213 -17.60 5.85 -12.45
N ALA A 214 -18.36 6.87 -12.84
CA ALA A 214 -17.86 8.23 -13.02
C ALA A 214 -18.43 9.09 -11.89
N LEU A 215 -17.56 9.76 -11.13
CA LEU A 215 -17.97 10.65 -10.04
C LEU A 215 -16.98 11.81 -9.93
N GLY A 216 -17.50 13.05 -9.94
CA GLY A 216 -16.70 14.24 -9.64
C GLY A 216 -15.45 14.43 -10.50
N GLY A 217 -15.54 14.14 -11.81
CA GLY A 217 -14.37 14.24 -12.71
C GLY A 217 -13.33 13.14 -12.50
N THR A 218 -13.70 12.02 -11.88
CA THR A 218 -12.85 10.82 -11.78
C THR A 218 -13.57 9.62 -12.39
N LEU A 219 -12.87 8.91 -13.27
CA LEU A 219 -13.32 7.62 -13.78
C LEU A 219 -12.73 6.50 -12.94
N ARG A 220 -13.59 5.70 -12.30
CA ARG A 220 -13.20 4.63 -11.39
C ARG A 220 -13.59 3.27 -11.95
N PHE A 221 -12.68 2.34 -11.80
CA PHE A 221 -12.85 0.93 -12.14
C PHE A 221 -12.59 0.09 -10.90
N HIS A 222 -13.42 -0.94 -10.72
CA HIS A 222 -13.27 -1.90 -9.64
C HIS A 222 -13.38 -3.32 -10.17
N GLN A 223 -12.58 -4.21 -9.60
CA GLN A 223 -12.64 -5.64 -9.88
C GLN A 223 -12.19 -6.45 -8.68
N THR A 224 -12.81 -7.64 -8.51
CA THR A 224 -12.32 -8.68 -7.61
C THR A 224 -11.68 -9.80 -8.43
N ALA A 225 -10.48 -10.22 -8.03
CA ALA A 225 -9.75 -11.35 -8.60
C ALA A 225 -9.28 -12.29 -7.47
N TYR A 226 -8.84 -13.49 -7.85
CA TYR A 226 -8.32 -14.49 -6.93
C TYR A 226 -6.95 -14.96 -7.42
N VAL A 227 -5.95 -14.93 -6.53
CA VAL A 227 -4.57 -15.26 -6.86
C VAL A 227 -4.11 -16.44 -6.01
N LEU A 228 -3.71 -17.52 -6.70
CA LEU A 228 -3.15 -18.72 -6.09
C LEU A 228 -1.96 -18.40 -5.18
N GLN A 229 -2.09 -18.79 -3.90
CA GLN A 229 -0.97 -18.79 -2.97
C GLN A 229 -0.11 -20.04 -3.17
N VAL A 230 1.18 -19.85 -3.36
CA VAL A 230 2.16 -20.93 -3.57
C VAL A 230 3.20 -20.95 -2.46
N LYS A 231 3.87 -22.10 -2.32
CA LYS A 231 5.05 -22.19 -1.45
C LYS A 231 6.17 -21.38 -2.06
N GLY A 232 6.85 -20.62 -1.22
CA GLY A 232 8.00 -19.80 -1.62
C GLY A 232 8.20 -18.65 -0.64
N ASP A 233 9.31 -17.96 -0.81
CA ASP A 233 9.62 -16.74 -0.08
C ASP A 233 10.55 -15.88 -0.96
N PHE A 234 10.17 -14.63 -1.20
CA PHE A 234 11.01 -13.68 -1.92
C PHE A 234 11.77 -12.83 -0.91
N GLU A 235 13.07 -12.65 -1.12
CA GLU A 235 13.97 -11.90 -0.23
C GLU A 235 13.95 -12.37 1.24
N ALA A 236 13.53 -13.62 1.47
CA ALA A 236 13.30 -14.19 2.81
C ALA A 236 12.32 -13.38 3.68
N ILE A 237 11.41 -12.60 3.09
CA ILE A 237 10.49 -11.71 3.80
C ILE A 237 9.56 -12.49 4.70
N ASN A 238 8.87 -13.52 4.20
CA ASN A 238 7.95 -14.31 5.01
C ASN A 238 8.68 -14.99 6.16
N ARG A 239 9.89 -15.52 5.92
CA ARG A 239 10.73 -16.12 6.94
C ARG A 239 11.10 -15.10 8.02
N ARG A 240 11.53 -13.89 7.66
CA ARG A 240 11.89 -12.83 8.62
C ARG A 240 10.70 -12.40 9.48
N LEU A 241 9.56 -12.12 8.85
CA LEU A 241 8.32 -11.77 9.52
C LEU A 241 7.87 -12.88 10.50
N TRP A 242 7.92 -14.13 10.04
CA TRP A 242 7.54 -15.28 10.87
C TRP A 242 8.50 -15.50 12.04
N MET A 243 9.81 -15.33 11.83
CA MET A 243 10.79 -15.37 12.92
C MET A 243 10.58 -14.22 13.92
N ALA A 244 10.18 -13.04 13.46
CA ALA A 244 9.85 -11.92 14.35
C ALA A 244 8.58 -12.18 15.17
N ALA A 245 7.59 -12.86 14.59
CA ALA A 245 6.37 -13.26 15.29
C ALA A 245 6.65 -14.30 16.40
N LYS A 246 7.65 -15.16 16.19
CA LYS A 246 8.17 -16.08 17.20
C LYS A 246 9.04 -15.32 18.19
N ARG A 247 8.37 -14.74 19.18
CA ARG A 247 8.97 -14.09 20.35
C ARG A 247 10.20 -14.87 20.82
N VAL A 248 11.26 -14.13 21.14
CA VAL A 248 12.28 -14.67 22.04
C VAL A 248 11.71 -14.41 23.42
N ASP A 249 11.17 -15.45 24.06
CA ASP A 249 10.89 -15.38 25.50
C ASP A 249 12.25 -15.15 26.17
N GLY A 250 12.46 -13.93 26.67
CA GLY A 250 13.61 -13.52 27.45
C GLY A 250 13.26 -13.50 28.92
#